data_AF-A0A950RFE1-F1
#
_entry.id   AF-A0A950RFE1-F1
#
_cell.length_a   1.000
_cell.length_b   1.000
_cell.length_c   1.000
_cell.angle_alpha   90.00
_cell.angle_beta   90.00
_cell.angle_gamma   90.00
#
_symmetry.space_group_name_H-M   'P 1'
#
loop_
_entity.id
_entity.type
_entity.pdbx_description
1 polymer ?
#
loop_
_entity_poly.entity_id
_entity_poly.type
_entity_poly.pdbx_seq_one_letter_code
_entity_poly.pdbx_strand_id
1 'polypeptide(L)'
;MRLPKSFIIELYCFSRQAERSVDAALLAPWSEFRAYYGPDKISALALLILKLQSLLPYPFPRSEEDITPTVVAPGLFKVLLGPWIARWKKKWTFSCQEIALLACTLQTLVNIVKKPLPPDLQFLIRLRMDFWTCEYIIESRCYGMRELKVAQNIEHFNQSWHIKPVTLSELVSNR
;
A
#
# COMPACT_ATOMS: atom_id res chain seq x y z
N MET A 1 -0.49 -11.38 12.86
CA MET A 1 0.82 -10.75 13.18
C MET A 1 0.62 -9.30 13.63
N ARG A 2 1.50 -8.77 14.48
CA ARG A 2 1.40 -7.38 14.98
C ARG A 2 2.41 -6.47 14.27
N LEU A 3 1.93 -5.52 13.46
CA LEU A 3 2.75 -4.57 12.72
C LEU A 3 2.93 -3.26 13.52
N PRO A 4 4.14 -2.68 13.59
CA PRO A 4 4.36 -1.38 14.21
C PRO A 4 3.76 -0.25 13.35
N LYS A 5 3.35 0.84 14.01
CA LYS A 5 2.78 2.04 13.37
C LYS A 5 3.58 2.51 12.16
N SER A 6 4.90 2.55 12.28
CA SER A 6 5.79 3.01 11.20
C SER A 6 5.59 2.24 9.92
N PHE A 7 5.60 0.93 10.08
CA PHE A 7 5.58 0.00 8.97
C PHE A 7 4.22 0.04 8.28
N ILE A 8 3.15 0.23 9.04
CA ILE A 8 1.80 0.40 8.50
C ILE A 8 1.70 1.68 7.67
N ILE A 9 2.24 2.80 8.16
CA ILE A 9 2.24 4.07 7.42
C ILE A 9 3.04 3.92 6.13
N GLU A 10 4.22 3.30 6.20
CA GLU A 10 5.05 3.02 5.04
C GLU A 10 4.30 2.15 4.00
N LEU A 11 3.69 1.05 4.44
CA LEU A 11 2.86 0.19 3.59
C LEU A 11 1.70 0.94 2.93
N TYR A 12 1.00 1.77 3.70
CA TYR A 12 -0.10 2.58 3.18
C TYR A 12 0.38 3.59 2.13
N CYS A 13 1.48 4.29 2.40
CA CYS A 13 2.05 5.26 1.48
C CYS A 13 2.44 4.60 0.15
N PHE A 14 3.15 3.47 0.19
CA PHE A 14 3.51 2.74 -1.03
C PHE A 14 2.29 2.20 -1.77
N SER A 15 1.28 1.67 -1.05
CA SER A 15 0.04 1.19 -1.66
C SER A 15 -0.72 2.32 -2.34
N ARG A 16 -0.84 3.47 -1.67
CA ARG A 16 -1.53 4.67 -2.18
C ARG A 16 -0.83 5.30 -3.37
N GLN A 17 0.49 5.45 -3.25
CA GLN A 17 1.34 5.92 -4.33
C GLN A 17 1.21 5.00 -5.55
N ALA A 18 1.18 3.69 -5.33
CA ALA A 18 1.03 2.72 -6.40
C ALA A 18 -0.35 2.74 -7.05
N GLU A 19 -1.44 2.76 -6.29
CA GLU A 19 -2.81 2.89 -6.81
C GLU A 19 -2.94 4.07 -7.78
N ARG A 20 -2.56 5.25 -7.31
CA ARG A 20 -2.62 6.49 -8.10
C ARG A 20 -1.69 6.49 -9.30
N SER A 21 -0.48 5.93 -9.13
CA SER A 21 0.49 5.86 -10.22
C SER A 21 0.03 4.88 -11.31
N VAL A 22 -0.56 3.75 -10.94
CA VAL A 22 -1.09 2.76 -11.90
C VAL A 22 -2.29 3.36 -12.64
N ASP A 23 -3.17 4.10 -11.95
CA ASP A 23 -4.27 4.83 -12.57
C ASP A 23 -3.75 5.84 -13.63
N ALA A 24 -2.76 6.66 -13.25
CA ALA A 24 -2.15 7.60 -14.18
C ALA A 24 -1.45 6.93 -15.37
N ALA A 25 -0.88 5.75 -15.18
CA ALA A 25 -0.20 4.99 -16.24
C ALA A 25 -1.16 4.50 -17.33
N LEU A 26 -2.47 4.47 -17.08
CA LEU A 26 -3.47 4.12 -18.11
C LEU A 26 -3.51 5.13 -19.26
N LEU A 27 -3.07 6.38 -19.01
CA LEU A 27 -3.17 7.50 -19.95
C LEU A 27 -1.80 8.13 -20.27
N ALA A 28 -0.71 7.63 -19.70
CA ALA A 28 0.61 8.23 -19.79
C ALA A 28 1.64 7.26 -20.42
N PRO A 29 2.77 7.76 -20.96
CA PRO A 29 3.80 6.91 -21.52
C PRO A 29 4.39 5.93 -20.49
N TRP A 30 4.41 4.64 -20.83
CA TRP A 30 4.92 3.60 -19.94
C TRP A 30 6.38 3.82 -19.52
N SER A 31 7.21 4.39 -20.39
CA SER A 31 8.60 4.74 -20.10
C SER A 31 8.72 5.74 -18.94
N GLU A 32 7.83 6.72 -18.86
CA GLU A 32 7.80 7.72 -17.79
C GLU A 32 7.35 7.10 -16.47
N PHE A 33 6.33 6.24 -16.49
CA PHE A 33 5.90 5.47 -15.32
C PHE A 33 7.05 4.60 -14.77
N ARG A 34 7.81 3.94 -15.65
CA ARG A 34 8.98 3.15 -15.23
C ARG A 34 10.08 4.04 -14.65
N ALA A 35 10.37 5.17 -15.30
CA ALA A 35 11.39 6.11 -14.84
C ALA A 35 11.06 6.65 -13.44
N TYR A 36 9.78 6.90 -13.16
CA TYR A 36 9.30 7.36 -11.85
C TYR A 36 9.64 6.40 -10.70
N TYR A 37 9.54 5.08 -10.91
CA TYR A 37 9.88 4.11 -9.88
C TYR A 37 11.38 3.93 -9.67
N GLY A 38 12.21 4.27 -10.65
CA GLY A 38 13.68 4.32 -10.53
C GLY A 38 14.34 3.08 -9.87
N PRO A 39 15.66 3.11 -9.65
CA PRO A 39 16.34 2.07 -8.88
C PRO A 39 16.05 2.17 -7.37
N ASP A 40 15.95 3.40 -6.85
CA ASP A 40 15.83 3.64 -5.41
C ASP A 40 14.45 3.24 -4.87
N LYS A 41 13.34 3.63 -5.52
CA LYS A 41 12.00 3.22 -5.04
C LYS A 41 11.79 1.72 -5.23
N ILE A 42 12.33 1.12 -6.29
CA ILE A 42 12.30 -0.34 -6.48
C ILE A 42 13.06 -1.06 -5.36
N SER A 43 14.22 -0.54 -4.95
CA SER A 43 14.99 -1.10 -3.84
C SER A 43 14.25 -0.99 -2.51
N ALA A 44 13.62 0.17 -2.25
CA ALA A 44 12.79 0.38 -1.06
C ALA A 44 11.58 -0.59 -1.03
N LEU A 45 10.87 -0.74 -2.16
CA LEU A 45 9.78 -1.70 -2.31
C LEU A 45 10.24 -3.14 -2.08
N ALA A 46 11.40 -3.54 -2.63
CA ALA A 46 11.94 -4.87 -2.43
C ALA A 46 12.22 -5.16 -0.95
N LEU A 47 12.83 -4.21 -0.23
CA LEU A 47 13.05 -4.33 1.21
C LEU A 47 11.74 -4.42 2.00
N LEU A 48 10.72 -3.66 1.61
CA LEU A 48 9.39 -3.70 2.22
C LEU A 48 8.71 -5.07 2.00
N ILE A 49 8.80 -5.61 0.78
CA ILE A 49 8.29 -6.94 0.43
C ILE A 49 9.00 -8.02 1.25
N LEU A 50 10.33 -7.97 1.36
CA LEU A 50 11.10 -8.91 2.19
C LEU A 50 10.67 -8.86 3.66
N LYS A 51 10.46 -7.67 4.22
CA LYS A 51 9.92 -7.51 5.57
C LYS A 51 8.54 -8.17 5.71
N LEU A 52 7.62 -7.94 4.77
CA LEU A 52 6.29 -8.59 4.80
C LEU A 52 6.40 -10.12 4.72
N GLN A 53 7.22 -10.63 3.80
CA GLN A 53 7.41 -12.06 3.60
C GLN A 53 8.01 -12.75 4.83
N SER A 54 8.93 -12.07 5.54
CA SER A 54 9.51 -12.58 6.79
C SER A 54 8.51 -12.76 7.93
N LEU A 55 7.33 -12.12 7.82
CA LEU A 55 6.27 -12.27 8.81
C LEU A 55 5.42 -13.51 8.56
N LEU A 56 5.34 -14.01 7.34
CA LEU A 56 4.47 -15.13 6.97
C LEU A 56 5.06 -16.47 7.43
N PRO A 57 4.21 -17.43 7.88
CA PRO A 57 4.69 -18.78 8.17
C PRO A 57 5.14 -19.45 6.88
N TYR A 58 6.28 -20.15 6.92
CA TYR A 58 6.77 -20.92 5.78
C TYR A 58 6.23 -22.37 5.84
N PRO A 59 5.69 -22.93 4.75
CA PRO A 59 5.28 -22.29 3.48
C PRO A 59 3.87 -21.69 3.57
N PHE A 60 3.67 -20.47 3.06
CA PHE A 60 2.33 -19.87 2.94
C PHE A 60 1.78 -20.16 1.54
N PRO A 61 0.69 -20.94 1.40
CA PRO A 61 0.15 -21.29 0.09
C PRO A 61 -0.36 -20.04 -0.63
N ARG A 62 0.12 -19.83 -1.86
CA ARG A 62 -0.38 -18.80 -2.79
C ARG A 62 -1.62 -19.32 -3.51
N SER A 63 -2.71 -19.56 -2.79
CA SER A 63 -4.01 -19.74 -3.45
C SER A 63 -4.50 -18.35 -3.87
N GLU A 64 -4.58 -18.07 -5.17
CA GLU A 64 -5.19 -16.82 -5.68
C GLU A 64 -6.70 -16.75 -5.38
N GLU A 65 -7.32 -17.91 -5.10
CA GLU A 65 -8.77 -18.06 -4.96
C GLU A 65 -9.29 -17.74 -3.54
N ASP A 66 -8.41 -17.75 -2.52
CA ASP A 66 -8.81 -17.60 -1.11
C ASP A 66 -8.48 -16.23 -0.48
N ILE A 67 -7.94 -15.28 -1.25
CA ILE A 67 -7.51 -13.98 -0.73
C ILE A 67 -8.54 -12.91 -1.02
N THR A 68 -9.82 -13.20 -0.79
CA THR A 68 -10.79 -12.14 -0.51
C THR A 68 -10.73 -11.86 0.99
N PRO A 69 -9.96 -10.86 1.45
CA PRO A 69 -9.91 -10.56 2.86
C PRO A 69 -11.32 -10.19 3.31
N THR A 70 -11.84 -10.90 4.30
CA THR A 70 -13.10 -10.55 4.97
C THR A 70 -12.83 -9.30 5.81
N VAL A 71 -12.74 -8.16 5.14
CA VAL A 71 -12.54 -6.86 5.81
C VAL A 71 -13.88 -6.42 6.33
N VAL A 72 -14.14 -6.74 7.60
CA VAL A 72 -15.33 -6.28 8.30
C VAL A 72 -15.19 -4.78 8.55
N ALA A 73 -16.19 -4.01 8.12
CA ALA A 73 -16.28 -2.59 8.39
C ALA A 73 -16.12 -2.32 9.91
N PRO A 74 -15.51 -1.19 10.30
CA PRO A 74 -15.38 -0.85 11.71
C PRO A 74 -16.76 -0.72 12.36
N GLY A 75 -17.03 -1.52 13.41
CA GLY A 75 -18.26 -1.39 14.19
C GLY A 75 -18.36 -0.04 14.93
N LEU A 76 -19.58 0.32 15.36
CA LEU A 76 -19.91 1.63 15.95
C LEU A 76 -18.93 2.09 17.04
N PHE A 77 -18.49 1.19 17.91
CA PHE A 77 -17.51 1.51 18.97
C PHE A 77 -16.16 1.97 18.41
N LYS A 78 -15.66 1.31 17.35
CA LYS A 78 -14.43 1.72 16.67
C LYS A 78 -14.61 3.08 15.98
N VAL A 79 -15.80 3.36 15.44
CA VAL A 79 -16.10 4.66 14.83
C VAL A 79 -16.01 5.79 15.86
N LEU A 80 -16.63 5.61 17.03
CA LEU A 80 -16.70 6.64 18.06
C LEU A 80 -15.37 6.84 18.81
N LEU A 81 -14.71 5.76 19.21
CA LEU A 81 -13.52 5.82 20.09
C LEU A 81 -12.20 5.52 19.37
N GLY A 82 -12.27 5.09 18.11
CA GLY A 82 -11.09 4.73 17.31
C GLY A 82 -10.03 5.82 17.24
N PRO A 83 -10.36 7.09 16.96
CA PRO A 83 -9.35 8.16 16.90
C PRO A 83 -8.58 8.34 18.21
N TRP A 84 -9.26 8.19 19.36
CA TRP A 84 -8.63 8.29 20.67
C TRP A 84 -7.73 7.08 20.93
N ILE A 85 -8.21 5.87 20.67
CA ILE A 85 -7.44 4.63 20.85
C ILE A 85 -6.22 4.60 19.90
N ALA A 86 -6.41 4.98 18.64
CA ALA A 86 -5.38 4.94 17.61
C ALA A 86 -4.21 5.90 17.90
N ARG A 87 -4.48 7.01 18.61
CA ARG A 87 -3.44 7.96 19.04
C ARG A 87 -2.38 7.30 19.93
N TRP A 88 -2.80 6.42 20.84
CA TRP A 88 -1.92 5.77 21.82
C TRP A 88 -1.42 4.40 21.36
N LYS A 89 -2.11 3.78 20.41
CA LYS A 89 -1.77 2.45 19.90
C LYS A 89 -0.46 2.51 19.10
N LYS A 90 0.46 1.57 19.39
CA LYS A 90 1.77 1.46 18.72
C LYS A 90 1.84 0.34 17.68
N LYS A 91 0.96 -0.66 17.77
CA LYS A 91 0.95 -1.86 16.93
C LYS A 91 -0.48 -2.28 16.57
N TRP A 92 -0.68 -2.80 15.36
CA TRP A 92 -1.97 -3.31 14.88
C TRP A 92 -1.85 -4.75 14.40
N THR A 93 -2.93 -5.51 14.52
CA THR A 93 -2.96 -6.92 14.12
C THR A 93 -3.49 -7.04 12.70
N PHE A 94 -2.75 -7.79 11.89
CA PHE A 94 -3.13 -8.22 10.54
C PHE A 94 -3.15 -9.75 10.48
N SER A 95 -4.00 -10.33 9.65
CA SER A 95 -3.99 -11.77 9.35
C SER A 95 -2.81 -12.12 8.44
N CYS A 96 -2.49 -13.42 8.32
CA CYS A 96 -1.48 -13.88 7.38
C CYS A 96 -1.91 -13.59 5.93
N GLN A 97 -3.20 -13.78 5.63
CA GLN A 97 -3.79 -13.54 4.31
C GLN A 97 -3.65 -12.07 3.90
N GLU A 98 -3.92 -11.13 4.82
CA GLU A 98 -3.77 -9.68 4.55
C GLU A 98 -2.31 -9.32 4.26
N ILE A 99 -1.36 -9.87 5.02
CA ILE A 99 0.07 -9.63 4.80
C ILE A 99 0.54 -10.26 3.48
N ALA A 100 0.05 -11.45 3.14
CA ALA A 100 0.35 -12.11 1.89
C ALA A 100 -0.19 -11.30 0.70
N LEU A 101 -1.42 -10.79 0.79
CA LEU A 101 -2.00 -9.92 -0.25
C LEU A 101 -1.13 -8.68 -0.47
N LEU A 102 -0.83 -7.94 0.60
CA LEU A 102 0.02 -6.75 0.56
C LEU A 102 1.37 -7.05 -0.12
N ALA A 103 2.01 -8.16 0.25
CA ALA A 103 3.30 -8.56 -0.30
C ALA A 103 3.20 -8.93 -1.79
N CYS A 104 2.18 -9.71 -2.17
CA CYS A 104 1.95 -10.13 -3.55
C CYS A 104 1.66 -8.93 -4.45
N THR A 105 0.78 -8.01 -4.04
CA THR A 105 0.41 -6.83 -4.84
C THR A 105 1.64 -5.92 -5.08
N LEU A 106 2.44 -5.67 -4.04
CA LEU A 106 3.69 -4.91 -4.18
C LEU A 106 4.71 -5.64 -5.08
N GLN A 107 4.83 -6.96 -4.95
CA GLN A 107 5.71 -7.77 -5.79
C GLN A 107 5.27 -7.73 -7.26
N THR A 108 3.97 -7.76 -7.53
CA THR A 108 3.42 -7.63 -8.88
C THR A 108 3.81 -6.29 -9.49
N LEU A 109 3.69 -5.19 -8.75
CA LEU A 109 4.14 -3.87 -9.20
C LEU A 109 5.64 -3.86 -9.56
N VAL A 110 6.49 -4.37 -8.67
CA VAL A 110 7.94 -4.44 -8.93
C VAL A 110 8.24 -5.26 -10.19
N ASN A 111 7.52 -6.36 -10.40
CA ASN A 111 7.70 -7.21 -11.56
C ASN A 111 7.27 -6.52 -12.86
N ILE A 112 6.17 -5.76 -12.86
CA ILE A 112 5.72 -5.07 -14.08
C ILE A 112 6.61 -3.87 -14.43
N VAL A 113 7.07 -3.10 -13.44
CA VAL A 113 7.94 -1.94 -13.68
C VAL A 113 9.26 -2.35 -14.34
N LYS A 114 9.73 -3.56 -14.06
CA LYS A 114 10.94 -4.12 -14.70
C LYS A 114 10.73 -4.45 -16.19
N LYS A 115 9.50 -4.66 -16.64
CA LYS A 115 9.21 -5.01 -18.05
C LYS A 115 9.31 -3.78 -18.95
N PRO A 116 9.95 -3.89 -20.13
CA PRO A 116 10.10 -2.75 -21.04
C PRO A 116 8.79 -2.29 -21.67
N LEU A 117 7.86 -3.21 -21.87
CA LEU A 117 6.55 -2.96 -22.46
C LEU A 117 5.46 -2.94 -21.38
N PRO A 118 4.40 -2.13 -21.55
CA PRO A 118 3.27 -2.13 -20.64
C PRO A 118 2.56 -3.48 -20.67
N PRO A 119 2.02 -3.96 -19.54
CA PRO A 119 1.05 -5.04 -19.56
C PRO A 119 -0.26 -4.59 -20.23
N ASP A 120 -1.19 -5.51 -20.43
CA ASP A 120 -2.50 -5.16 -20.98
C ASP A 120 -3.29 -4.23 -20.04
N LEU A 121 -4.25 -3.49 -20.61
CA LEU A 121 -5.04 -2.51 -19.88
C LEU A 121 -5.86 -3.14 -18.74
N GLN A 122 -6.42 -4.33 -18.96
CA GLN A 122 -7.23 -5.02 -17.96
C GLN A 122 -6.38 -5.43 -16.75
N PHE A 123 -5.14 -5.83 -16.98
CA PHE A 123 -4.17 -6.10 -15.93
C PHE A 123 -3.86 -4.86 -15.09
N LEU A 124 -3.64 -3.69 -15.71
CA LEU A 124 -3.40 -2.45 -14.96
C LEU A 124 -4.62 -2.04 -14.12
N ILE A 125 -5.84 -2.18 -14.68
CA ILE A 125 -7.08 -1.92 -13.95
C ILE A 125 -7.20 -2.86 -12.74
N ARG A 126 -6.95 -4.16 -12.92
CA ARG A 126 -6.96 -5.13 -11.83
C ARG A 126 -5.94 -4.79 -10.75
N LEU A 127 -4.70 -4.48 -11.15
CA LEU A 127 -3.64 -4.11 -10.20
C LEU A 127 -3.99 -2.85 -9.41
N ARG A 128 -4.63 -1.86 -10.05
CA ARG A 128 -5.16 -0.67 -9.35
C ARG A 128 -6.18 -1.07 -8.29
N MET A 129 -7.13 -1.94 -8.62
CA MET A 129 -8.13 -2.44 -7.67
C MET A 129 -7.50 -3.25 -6.53
N ASP A 130 -6.43 -4.00 -6.80
CA ASP A 130 -5.67 -4.73 -5.79
C ASP A 130 -4.98 -3.76 -4.81
N PHE A 131 -4.41 -2.65 -5.30
CA PHE A 131 -3.85 -1.61 -4.43
C PHE A 131 -4.91 -0.87 -3.62
N TRP A 132 -6.04 -0.54 -4.24
CA TRP A 132 -7.18 0.03 -3.51
C TRP A 132 -7.65 -0.91 -2.39
N THR A 133 -7.69 -2.22 -2.65
CA THR A 133 -8.01 -3.24 -1.64
C THR A 133 -6.99 -3.26 -0.51
N CYS A 134 -5.69 -3.14 -0.82
CA CYS A 134 -4.62 -3.02 0.17
C CYS A 134 -4.81 -1.79 1.07
N GLU A 135 -5.12 -0.63 0.48
CA GLU A 135 -5.44 0.60 1.24
C GLU A 135 -6.64 0.38 2.17
N TYR A 136 -7.73 -0.18 1.64
CA TYR A 136 -8.95 -0.42 2.39
C TYR A 136 -8.73 -1.34 3.60
N ILE A 137 -7.93 -2.40 3.45
CA ILE A 137 -7.52 -3.27 4.58
C ILE A 137 -6.81 -2.45 5.64
N ILE A 138 -5.81 -1.65 5.24
CA ILE A 138 -5.01 -0.86 6.18
C ILE A 138 -5.89 0.15 6.91
N GLU A 139 -6.73 0.91 6.20
CA GLU A 139 -7.66 1.88 6.79
C GLU A 139 -8.64 1.24 7.76
N SER A 140 -9.22 0.09 7.38
CA SER A 140 -10.16 -0.65 8.22
C SER A 140 -9.50 -1.20 9.49
N ARG A 141 -8.27 -1.73 9.39
CA ARG A 141 -7.49 -2.22 10.54
C ARG A 141 -7.03 -1.08 11.42
N CYS A 142 -6.67 0.05 10.83
CA CYS A 142 -6.01 1.19 11.47
C CYS A 142 -6.92 2.40 11.61
N TYR A 143 -8.24 2.17 11.70
CA TYR A 143 -9.24 3.23 11.80
C TYR A 143 -8.89 4.25 12.89
N GLY A 144 -8.98 5.54 12.53
CA GLY A 144 -8.65 6.66 13.42
C GLY A 144 -7.16 7.04 13.46
N MET A 145 -6.27 6.33 12.76
CA MET A 145 -4.87 6.72 12.60
C MET A 145 -4.77 7.99 11.73
N ARG A 146 -4.37 9.11 12.34
CA ARG A 146 -4.34 10.43 11.69
C ARG A 146 -3.34 10.49 10.53
N GLU A 147 -2.25 9.75 10.64
CA GLU A 147 -1.18 9.72 9.64
C GLU A 147 -1.69 9.17 8.30
N LEU A 148 -2.65 8.24 8.31
CA LEU A 148 -3.25 7.72 7.07
C LEU A 148 -4.01 8.82 6.32
N LYS A 149 -4.70 9.72 7.05
CA LYS A 149 -5.39 10.87 6.44
C LYS A 149 -4.41 11.83 5.77
N VAL A 150 -3.23 12.04 6.35
CA VAL A 150 -2.19 12.87 5.73
C VAL A 150 -1.58 12.16 4.52
N ALA A 151 -1.32 10.87 4.66
CA ALA A 151 -0.75 10.02 3.60
C ALA A 151 -1.65 9.85 2.37
N GLN A 152 -2.93 10.23 2.43
CA GLN A 152 -3.80 10.29 1.25
C GLN A 152 -3.27 11.23 0.16
N ASN A 153 -2.44 12.20 0.52
CA ASN A 153 -1.79 13.16 -0.38
C ASN A 153 -0.32 12.81 -0.69
N ILE A 154 0.07 11.55 -0.50
CA ILE A 154 1.42 11.08 -0.83
C ILE A 154 1.73 11.36 -2.30
N GLU A 155 2.98 11.73 -2.59
CA GLU A 155 3.46 11.86 -3.96
C GLU A 155 3.18 10.62 -4.82
N HIS A 156 2.77 10.84 -6.08
CA HIS A 156 2.57 9.76 -7.04
C HIS A 156 2.97 10.17 -8.47
N PHE A 157 3.10 9.19 -9.36
CA PHE A 157 3.39 9.44 -10.77
C PHE A 157 2.30 10.33 -11.41
N ASN A 158 2.73 11.28 -12.25
CA ASN A 158 1.87 12.22 -12.96
C ASN A 158 0.93 13.02 -12.04
N GLN A 159 1.36 13.32 -10.81
CA GLN A 159 0.61 14.19 -9.91
C GLN A 159 0.55 15.62 -10.46
N SER A 160 -0.61 16.26 -10.33
CA SER A 160 -0.79 17.64 -10.76
C SER A 160 0.10 18.59 -9.96
N TRP A 161 0.82 19.48 -10.67
CA TRP A 161 1.81 20.40 -10.10
C TRP A 161 1.28 21.35 -9.02
N HIS A 162 -0.02 21.65 -9.01
CA HIS A 162 -0.66 22.54 -8.04
C HIS A 162 -1.00 21.83 -6.71
N ILE A 163 -0.92 20.50 -6.65
CA ILE A 163 -1.13 19.73 -5.43
C ILE A 163 0.20 19.62 -4.71
N LYS A 164 0.29 20.14 -3.47
CA LYS A 164 1.50 19.99 -2.65
C LYS A 164 1.65 18.52 -2.23
N PRO A 165 2.67 17.80 -2.72
CA PRO A 165 2.88 16.40 -2.33
C PRO A 165 3.32 16.32 -0.88
N VAL A 166 2.89 15.26 -0.21
CA VAL A 166 3.50 14.81 1.05
C VAL A 166 4.53 13.75 0.71
N THR A 167 5.74 13.85 1.27
CA THR A 167 6.76 12.81 1.06
C THR A 167 6.70 11.75 2.16
N LEU A 168 7.18 10.54 1.86
CA LEU A 168 7.29 9.48 2.86
C LEU A 168 8.13 9.91 4.07
N SER A 169 9.20 10.68 3.82
CA SER A 169 10.09 11.18 4.87
C SER A 169 9.38 12.11 5.85
N GLU A 170 8.50 13.00 5.36
CA GLU A 170 7.70 13.90 6.20
C GLU A 170 6.73 13.15 7.11
N LEU A 171 6.16 12.03 6.63
CA LEU A 171 5.23 11.20 7.39
C LEU A 171 5.91 10.35 8.46
N VAL A 172 7.18 9.99 8.24
CA VAL A 172 7.95 9.18 9.19
C VAL A 172 8.58 10.05 10.27
N SER A 173 9.01 11.27 9.95
CA SER A 173 9.72 12.19 10.86
C SER A 173 8.84 12.95 11.86
N ASN A 174 7.53 13.13 11.58
CA ASN A 174 6.61 13.88 12.45
C ASN A 174 6.09 13.06 13.67
N ARG A 175 6.98 12.38 14.39
CA ARG A 175 6.62 11.49 15.51
C ARG A 175 7.11 11.97 16.87
#